data_AF-A0A7M5X6X1-F1
#
_entry.id   AF-A0A7M5X6X1-F1
#
_cell.length_a   1.000
_cell.length_b   1.000
_cell.length_c   1.000
_cell.angle_alpha   90.00
_cell.angle_beta   90.00
_cell.angle_gamma   90.00
#
_symmetry.space_group_name_H-M   'P 1'
#
loop_
_entity.id
_entity.type
_entity.pdbx_description
1 polymer ?
#
loop_
_entity_poly.entity_id
_entity_poly.type
_entity_poly.pdbx_seq_one_letter_code
_entity_poly.pdbx_strand_id
1 'polypeptide(L)'
;MIWGSLIILSLIHLYLCDFTLVGMIKFKDGDLPERVPDNSWLTVKVEDTSIMDVASVSLGSTTVPVQNYTKSNDGIKFRVENIKYAKVPEISVSAVLNMGWKPNGDKWLQKGDYLSDITHRLDDIEDKSTVTKDVEVRKYGD
;
A
#
# COMPACT_ATOMS: atom_id res chain seq x y z
N MET A 1 -35.45 -11.07 28.49
CA MET A 1 -34.37 -12.08 28.53
C MET A 1 -33.56 -11.92 27.24
N ILE A 2 -32.60 -10.98 27.24
CA ILE A 2 -31.79 -10.62 26.06
C ILE A 2 -30.33 -10.81 26.46
N TRP A 3 -29.81 -12.01 26.25
CA TRP A 3 -28.42 -12.38 26.53
C TRP A 3 -27.92 -13.27 25.38
N GLY A 4 -27.86 -12.71 24.17
CA GLY A 4 -27.44 -13.45 22.99
C GLY A 4 -26.53 -12.71 22.00
N SER A 5 -26.42 -11.37 22.08
CA SER A 5 -25.78 -10.58 21.01
C SER A 5 -24.51 -9.83 21.41
N LEU A 6 -23.87 -10.14 22.54
CA LEU A 6 -22.66 -9.42 22.98
C LEU A 6 -21.39 -10.28 23.09
N ILE A 7 -21.43 -11.56 22.72
CA ILE A 7 -20.24 -12.44 22.79
C ILE A 7 -19.52 -12.52 21.43
N ILE A 8 -20.21 -12.27 20.31
CA ILE A 8 -19.62 -12.42 18.97
C ILE A 8 -18.64 -11.27 18.64
N LEU A 9 -18.88 -10.05 19.13
CA LEU A 9 -17.98 -8.91 18.95
C LEU A 9 -16.69 -9.00 19.79
N SER A 10 -16.73 -9.75 20.89
CA SER A 10 -15.60 -9.92 21.81
C SER A 10 -14.57 -10.95 21.32
N LEU A 11 -14.97 -11.95 20.51
CA LEU A 11 -14.05 -12.97 20.01
C LEU A 11 -13.24 -12.55 18.77
N ILE A 12 -13.74 -11.60 17.97
CA ILE A 12 -13.03 -11.12 16.76
C ILE A 12 -11.78 -10.30 17.12
N HIS A 13 -11.73 -9.72 18.33
CA HIS A 13 -10.57 -8.97 18.82
C HIS A 13 -9.36 -9.86 19.19
N LEU A 14 -9.50 -11.18 19.24
CA LEU A 14 -8.48 -12.09 19.80
C LEU A 14 -7.53 -12.74 18.77
N TYR A 15 -7.68 -12.44 17.47
CA TYR A 15 -6.86 -13.05 16.40
C TYR A 15 -6.38 -12.08 15.31
N LEU A 16 -6.46 -10.77 15.57
CA LEU A 16 -5.90 -9.77 14.65
C LEU A 16 -4.42 -9.59 15.01
N CYS A 17 -3.55 -10.05 14.12
CA CYS A 17 -2.15 -9.68 14.14
C CYS A 17 -2.02 -8.27 13.55
N ASP A 18 -1.03 -7.52 14.02
CA ASP A 18 -0.71 -6.20 13.50
C ASP A 18 0.77 -6.09 13.14
N PHE A 19 1.04 -5.35 12.07
CA PHE A 19 2.41 -5.03 11.67
C PHE A 19 2.48 -3.65 11.03
N THR A 20 3.71 -3.15 10.94
CA THR A 20 4.05 -1.95 10.17
C THR A 20 4.81 -2.35 8.92
N LEU A 21 4.36 -1.87 7.77
CA LEU A 21 5.09 -2.00 6.50
C LEU A 21 5.97 -0.77 6.28
N VAL A 22 7.24 -1.01 5.96
CA VAL A 22 8.19 0.03 5.54
C VAL A 22 8.88 -0.38 4.24
N GLY A 23 9.37 0.60 3.48
CA GLY A 23 10.13 0.31 2.27
C GLY A 23 10.34 1.54 1.41
N MET A 24 10.82 1.28 0.19
CA MET A 24 11.05 2.29 -0.84
C MET A 24 10.13 2.04 -2.04
N ILE A 25 9.63 3.12 -2.63
CA ILE A 25 9.08 3.11 -3.98
C ILE A 25 10.26 3.17 -4.95
N LYS A 26 10.44 2.09 -5.70
CA LYS A 26 11.46 1.96 -6.74
C LYS A 26 10.81 2.22 -8.10
N PHE A 27 11.50 2.97 -8.94
CA PHE A 27 11.08 3.13 -10.33
C PHE A 27 11.71 2.03 -11.15
N LYS A 28 10.94 1.40 -12.04
CA LYS A 28 11.52 0.46 -13.00
C LYS A 28 12.60 1.13 -13.84
N ASP A 29 13.54 0.34 -14.33
CA ASP A 29 14.58 0.79 -15.26
C ASP A 29 13.99 1.59 -16.43
N GLY A 30 14.50 2.81 -16.63
CA GLY A 30 14.05 3.73 -17.67
C GLY A 30 12.93 4.68 -17.24
N ASP A 31 12.22 4.39 -16.14
CA ASP A 31 11.04 5.16 -15.69
C ASP A 31 11.37 6.22 -14.64
N LEU A 32 12.60 6.25 -14.11
CA LEU A 32 13.03 7.17 -13.04
C LEU A 32 12.79 8.64 -13.43
N PRO A 33 11.86 9.37 -12.77
CA PRO A 33 11.58 10.75 -13.11
C PRO A 33 12.75 11.65 -12.74
N GLU A 34 13.07 12.59 -13.63
CA GLU A 34 14.07 13.63 -13.35
C GLU A 34 13.66 14.52 -12.19
N ARG A 35 12.36 14.82 -12.11
CA ARG A 35 11.74 15.61 -11.05
C ARG A 35 10.37 15.04 -10.72
N VAL A 36 10.04 15.01 -9.43
CA VAL A 36 8.68 14.87 -8.95
C VAL A 36 8.13 16.28 -8.69
N PRO A 37 7.04 16.70 -9.36
CA PRO A 37 6.47 18.03 -9.15
C PRO A 37 6.02 18.27 -7.71
N ASP A 38 6.00 19.53 -7.29
CA ASP A 38 5.38 19.90 -6.02
C ASP A 38 3.89 19.52 -6.04
N ASN A 39 3.31 19.24 -4.87
CA ASN A 39 1.95 18.70 -4.75
C ASN A 39 1.75 17.31 -5.37
N SER A 40 2.81 16.51 -5.51
CA SER A 40 2.68 15.07 -5.79
C SER A 40 2.29 14.30 -4.53
N TRP A 41 1.52 13.22 -4.71
CA TRP A 41 1.02 12.40 -3.61
C TRP A 41 1.35 10.93 -3.83
N LEU A 42 1.84 10.27 -2.78
CA LEU A 42 2.08 8.83 -2.77
C LEU A 42 0.97 8.16 -1.96
N THR A 43 0.30 7.21 -2.58
CA THR A 43 -0.63 6.29 -1.92
C THR A 43 -0.04 4.89 -1.94
N VAL A 44 0.03 4.24 -0.79
CA VAL A 44 0.42 2.84 -0.65
C VAL A 44 -0.71 2.10 0.04
N LYS A 45 -1.14 0.98 -0.54
CA LYS A 45 -2.22 0.14 -0.02
C LYS A 45 -1.70 -1.26 0.27
N VAL A 46 -2.19 -1.83 1.35
CA VAL A 46 -1.94 -3.22 1.73
C VAL A 46 -3.28 -3.93 1.71
N GLU A 47 -3.33 -5.03 0.98
CA GLU A 47 -4.57 -5.66 0.56
C GLU A 47 -4.46 -7.18 0.69
N ASP A 48 -5.53 -7.80 1.18
CA ASP A 48 -5.74 -9.24 1.03
C ASP A 48 -6.21 -9.51 -0.41
N THR A 49 -5.41 -10.30 -1.11
CA THR A 49 -5.62 -10.68 -2.52
C THR A 49 -5.82 -12.18 -2.68
N SER A 50 -6.11 -12.89 -1.59
CA SER A 50 -6.27 -14.35 -1.58
C SER A 50 -7.47 -14.86 -2.40
N ILE A 51 -8.44 -14.01 -2.69
CA ILE A 51 -9.63 -14.36 -3.47
C ILE A 51 -9.62 -13.55 -4.75
N MET A 52 -9.25 -14.21 -5.86
CA MET A 52 -9.05 -13.56 -7.17
C MET A 52 -10.36 -13.09 -7.84
N ASP A 53 -11.51 -13.66 -7.48
CA ASP A 53 -12.82 -13.38 -8.09
C ASP A 53 -13.65 -12.32 -7.35
N VAL A 54 -13.08 -11.64 -6.35
CA VAL A 54 -13.74 -10.60 -5.56
C VAL A 54 -12.82 -9.40 -5.37
N ALA A 55 -13.41 -8.23 -5.07
CA ALA A 55 -12.62 -7.06 -4.70
C ALA A 55 -11.68 -7.39 -3.53
N SER A 56 -10.43 -6.93 -3.64
CA SER A 56 -9.44 -7.02 -2.57
C SER A 56 -9.97 -6.38 -1.28
N VAL A 57 -9.62 -6.97 -0.14
CA VAL A 57 -9.97 -6.40 1.16
C VAL A 57 -8.83 -5.51 1.62
N SER A 58 -9.10 -4.22 1.82
CA SER A 58 -8.09 -3.28 2.34
C SER A 58 -7.76 -3.61 3.80
N LEU A 59 -6.48 -3.87 4.06
CA LEU A 59 -5.94 -4.16 5.40
C LEU A 59 -5.30 -2.91 6.03
N GLY A 60 -4.82 -2.00 5.19
CA GLY A 60 -4.22 -0.74 5.61
C GLY A 60 -3.83 0.12 4.41
N SER A 61 -3.66 1.42 4.63
CA SER A 61 -3.18 2.33 3.60
C SER A 61 -2.53 3.57 4.20
N THR A 62 -1.68 4.22 3.41
CA THR A 62 -1.19 5.57 3.70
C THR A 62 -1.29 6.42 2.45
N THR A 63 -1.61 7.70 2.61
CA THR A 63 -1.60 8.69 1.54
C THR A 63 -0.88 9.93 2.04
N VAL A 64 0.31 10.20 1.50
CA VAL A 64 1.21 11.24 1.99
C VAL A 64 1.70 12.13 0.85
N PRO A 65 1.92 13.43 1.11
CA PRO A 65 2.56 14.30 0.13
C PRO A 65 4.02 13.89 -0.07
N VAL A 66 4.48 13.90 -1.32
CA VAL A 66 5.90 13.71 -1.65
C VAL A 66 6.58 15.07 -1.65
N GLN A 67 7.60 15.22 -0.80
CA GLN A 67 8.36 16.46 -0.65
C GLN A 67 9.85 16.15 -0.79
N ASN A 68 10.62 17.14 -1.28
CA ASN A 68 12.08 17.08 -1.36
C ASN A 68 12.62 15.85 -2.12
N TYR A 69 11.92 15.42 -3.17
CA TYR A 69 12.41 14.36 -4.03
C TYR A 69 13.74 14.79 -4.66
N THR A 70 14.77 13.97 -4.44
CA THR A 70 16.04 14.04 -5.16
C THR A 70 16.13 12.83 -6.06
N LYS A 71 16.51 13.01 -7.32
CA LYS A 71 16.74 11.90 -8.23
C LYS A 71 17.86 11.02 -7.66
N SER A 72 17.50 9.87 -7.11
CA SER A 72 18.43 8.85 -6.63
C SER A 72 17.84 7.47 -6.85
N ASN A 73 18.72 6.46 -6.88
CA ASN A 73 18.31 5.05 -6.97
C ASN A 73 17.71 4.55 -5.64
N ASP A 74 17.71 5.37 -4.60
CA ASP A 74 17.16 4.99 -3.30
C ASP A 74 15.63 4.92 -3.36
N GLY A 75 14.98 5.76 -4.18
CA GLY A 75 13.52 5.79 -4.30
C GLY A 75 12.82 6.62 -3.21
N ILE A 76 11.50 6.50 -3.11
CA ILE A 76 10.70 7.28 -2.15
C ILE A 76 10.35 6.42 -0.94
N LYS A 77 10.76 6.85 0.27
CA LYS A 77 10.42 6.15 1.52
C LYS A 77 8.92 6.17 1.79
N PHE A 78 8.38 5.06 2.26
CA PHE A 78 7.02 4.99 2.75
C PHE A 78 6.91 4.18 4.05
N ARG A 79 5.80 4.40 4.77
CA ARG A 79 5.43 3.67 5.98
C ARG A 79 3.91 3.53 6.05
N VAL A 80 3.43 2.31 6.27
CA VAL A 80 2.02 2.00 6.54
C VAL A 80 1.95 1.34 7.92
N GLU A 81 1.33 2.01 8.88
CA GLU A 81 1.26 1.57 10.27
C GLU A 81 -0.07 0.88 10.57
N ASN A 82 -0.10 0.11 11.66
CA ASN A 82 -1.31 -0.51 12.21
C ASN A 82 -2.08 -1.37 11.19
N ILE A 83 -1.36 -2.06 10.30
CA ILE A 83 -1.97 -2.98 9.34
C ILE A 83 -2.48 -4.16 10.13
N LYS A 84 -3.79 -4.37 10.12
CA LYS A 84 -4.43 -5.46 10.84
C LYS A 84 -4.79 -6.56 9.86
N TYR A 85 -4.46 -7.79 10.21
CA TYR A 85 -4.83 -8.96 9.42
C TYR A 85 -5.25 -10.11 10.33
N ALA A 86 -6.33 -10.80 9.95
CA ALA A 86 -6.55 -12.17 10.38
C ALA A 86 -5.70 -13.06 9.47
N LYS A 87 -5.25 -14.25 9.91
CA LYS A 87 -4.45 -15.17 9.07
C LYS A 87 -5.05 -15.31 7.67
N VAL A 88 -4.47 -14.61 6.69
CA VAL A 88 -4.95 -14.56 5.30
C VAL A 88 -3.93 -15.25 4.39
N PRO A 89 -4.39 -15.96 3.35
CA PRO A 89 -3.50 -16.75 2.48
C PRO A 89 -2.47 -15.91 1.72
N GLU A 90 -2.81 -14.66 1.41
CA GLU A 90 -2.03 -13.81 0.52
C GLU A 90 -2.28 -12.33 0.79
N ILE A 91 -1.23 -11.63 1.19
CA ILE A 91 -1.22 -10.17 1.34
C ILE A 91 -0.30 -9.60 0.27
N SER A 92 -0.76 -8.55 -0.41
CA SER A 92 0.04 -7.79 -1.36
C SER A 92 0.04 -6.31 -1.04
N VAL A 93 1.10 -5.63 -1.48
CA VAL A 93 1.21 -4.18 -1.46
C VAL A 93 1.11 -3.61 -2.87
N SER A 94 0.41 -2.50 -3.00
CA SER A 94 0.31 -1.72 -4.23
C SER A 94 0.61 -0.25 -3.95
N ALA A 95 1.11 0.47 -4.96
CA ALA A 95 1.43 1.88 -4.81
C ALA A 95 1.04 2.69 -6.05
N VAL A 96 0.62 3.94 -5.82
CA VAL A 96 0.35 4.94 -6.85
C VAL A 96 1.02 6.25 -6.44
N LEU A 97 1.84 6.79 -7.33
CA LEU A 97 2.42 8.12 -7.22
C LEU A 97 1.72 9.04 -8.22
N ASN A 98 0.87 9.92 -7.70
CA ASN A 98 0.19 10.95 -8.46
C ASN A 98 1.13 12.15 -8.65
N MET A 99 1.46 12.48 -9.90
CA MET A 99 2.50 13.44 -10.27
C MET A 99 1.93 14.86 -10.41
N GLY A 100 2.15 15.69 -9.38
CA GLY A 100 1.74 17.10 -9.34
C GLY A 100 0.27 17.35 -8.97
N TRP A 101 -0.42 16.34 -8.48
CA TRP A 101 -1.82 16.45 -8.08
C TRP A 101 -2.18 15.47 -6.95
N LYS A 102 -3.30 15.74 -6.28
CA LYS A 102 -3.86 14.89 -5.23
C LYS A 102 -5.07 14.11 -5.76
N PRO A 103 -5.12 12.78 -5.57
CA PRO A 103 -6.29 11.98 -5.97
C PRO A 103 -7.54 12.38 -5.17
N ASN A 104 -8.71 12.27 -5.79
CA ASN A 104 -9.99 12.71 -5.23
C ASN A 104 -11.12 11.70 -5.46
N GLY A 105 -11.02 10.51 -4.86
CA GLY A 105 -12.08 9.49 -4.88
C GLY A 105 -12.34 8.90 -6.27
N ASP A 106 -13.02 9.65 -7.14
CA ASP A 106 -13.42 9.25 -8.48
C ASP A 106 -12.24 9.21 -9.45
N LYS A 107 -11.27 10.12 -9.29
CA LYS A 107 -10.04 10.14 -10.10
C LYS A 107 -8.85 9.79 -9.22
N TRP A 108 -8.27 8.62 -9.49
CA TRP A 108 -7.15 8.06 -8.72
C TRP A 108 -5.86 7.88 -9.54
N LEU A 109 -5.94 7.97 -10.87
CA LEU A 109 -4.81 7.81 -11.78
C LEU A 109 -4.97 8.67 -13.04
N GLN A 110 -3.88 9.23 -13.55
CA GLN A 110 -3.83 9.91 -14.85
C GLN A 110 -2.52 9.64 -15.59
N LYS A 111 -2.52 9.82 -16.92
CA LYS A 111 -1.31 9.64 -17.74
C LYS A 111 -0.15 10.47 -17.18
N GLY A 112 1.02 9.84 -17.04
CA GLY A 112 2.21 10.43 -16.44
C GLY A 112 2.36 10.20 -14.94
N ASP A 113 1.35 9.66 -14.26
CA ASP A 113 1.51 9.10 -12.90
C ASP A 113 2.32 7.80 -12.93
N TYR A 114 2.66 7.28 -11.75
CA TYR A 114 3.27 5.97 -11.61
C TYR A 114 2.40 5.02 -10.81
N LEU A 115 2.31 3.76 -11.23
CA LEU A 115 1.63 2.70 -10.49
C LEU A 115 2.46 1.43 -10.42
N SER A 116 2.25 0.64 -9.38
CA SER A 116 2.69 -0.76 -9.36
C SER A 116 1.82 -1.58 -10.31
N ASP A 117 2.43 -2.21 -11.31
CA ASP A 117 1.75 -3.06 -12.30
C ASP A 117 2.04 -4.57 -12.10
N ILE A 118 2.86 -4.91 -11.10
CA ILE A 118 3.14 -6.28 -10.67
C ILE A 118 2.70 -6.49 -9.22
N THR A 119 2.37 -7.74 -8.88
CA THR A 119 2.03 -8.14 -7.52
C THR A 119 3.26 -8.12 -6.63
N HIS A 120 3.21 -7.32 -5.56
CA HIS A 120 4.25 -7.31 -4.53
C HIS A 120 3.73 -8.06 -3.30
N ARG A 121 3.90 -9.38 -3.28
CA ARG A 121 3.47 -10.21 -2.15
C ARG A 121 4.32 -9.94 -0.90
N LEU A 122 3.67 -9.90 0.26
CA LEU A 122 4.31 -9.87 1.56
C LEU A 122 4.42 -11.31 2.07
N ASP A 123 5.65 -11.79 2.14
CA ASP A 123 5.96 -13.13 2.63
C ASP A 123 6.46 -13.07 4.09
N ASP A 124 6.28 -14.17 4.83
CA ASP A 124 6.77 -14.35 6.20
C ASP A 124 6.39 -13.22 7.17
N ILE A 125 5.12 -12.78 7.15
CA ILE A 125 4.63 -11.70 8.03
C ILE A 125 4.21 -12.17 9.43
N GLU A 126 4.12 -13.49 9.64
CA GLU A 126 3.72 -14.06 10.93
C GLU A 126 4.69 -13.63 12.04
N ASP A 127 4.14 -13.23 13.19
CA ASP A 127 4.86 -12.77 14.38
C ASP A 127 5.84 -11.59 14.19
N LYS A 128 5.77 -10.86 13.06
CA LYS A 128 6.57 -9.66 12.80
C LYS A 128 5.80 -8.39 13.11
N SER A 129 6.37 -7.53 13.95
CA SER A 129 5.86 -6.17 14.18
C SER A 129 6.21 -5.20 13.06
N THR A 130 7.26 -5.49 12.28
CA THR A 130 7.69 -4.68 11.13
C THR A 130 8.11 -5.58 9.97
N VAL A 131 7.59 -5.26 8.79
CA VAL A 131 7.89 -5.94 7.53
C VAL A 131 8.50 -4.90 6.59
N THR A 132 9.57 -5.28 5.90
CA THR A 132 10.23 -4.42 4.91
C THR A 132 9.96 -4.98 3.52
N LYS A 133 9.38 -4.16 2.63
CA LYS A 133 9.16 -4.51 1.22
C LYS A 133 9.26 -3.26 0.35
N ASP A 134 10.13 -3.32 -0.65
CA ASP A 134 10.17 -2.31 -1.70
C ASP A 134 9.09 -2.58 -2.75
N VAL A 135 8.57 -1.50 -3.36
CA VAL A 135 7.50 -1.56 -4.36
C VAL A 135 7.99 -0.92 -5.65
N GLU A 136 8.04 -1.70 -6.73
CA GLU A 136 8.30 -1.20 -8.07
C GLU A 136 7.07 -0.51 -8.64
N VAL A 137 7.27 0.67 -9.23
CA VAL A 137 6.25 1.41 -9.97
C VAL A 137 6.75 1.75 -11.37
N ARG A 138 5.81 1.87 -12.30
CA ARG A 138 6.03 2.19 -13.72
C ARG A 138 5.17 3.35 -14.15
N LYS A 139 5.63 4.07 -15.17
CA LYS A 139 4.90 5.22 -15.70
C LYS A 139 3.61 4.76 -16.39
N TYR A 140 2.50 5.41 -16.04
CA TYR A 140 1.19 5.10 -16.58
C TYR A 140 0.92 5.83 -17.90
N GLY A 141 0.50 5.07 -18.92
CA GLY A 141 0.06 5.62 -20.20
C GLY A 141 1.17 6.01 -21.16
N ASP A 142 2.38 5.45 -20.97
CA ASP A 142 3.43 5.39 -21.99
C ASP A 142 3.23 4.20 -22.94
#